data_AF-A0A833RZ77-F1
#
_entry.id   AF-A0A833RZ77-F1
#
_cell.length_a   1.000
_cell.length_b   1.000
_cell.length_c   1.000
_cell.angle_alpha   90.00
_cell.angle_beta   90.00
_cell.angle_gamma   90.00
#
_symmetry.space_group_name_H-M   'P 1'
#
loop_
_entity.id
_entity.type
_entity.pdbx_description
1 polymer ?
#
loop_
_entity_poly.entity_id
_entity_poly.type
_entity_poly.pdbx_seq_one_letter_code
_entity_poly.pdbx_strand_id
1 'polypeptide(L)' 'MASFLYNVLFKRSSTFTVTILVSCFIFERGLDLVADQIFEQVNQGVCLNT' A
#
# COMPACT_ATOMS: atom_id res chain seq x y z
N MET A 1 21.27 -7.91 -2.44
CA MET A 1 19.79 -7.76 -2.56
C MET A 1 19.39 -6.45 -3.24
N ALA A 2 19.81 -5.28 -2.73
CA ALA A 2 19.46 -3.97 -3.29
C ALA A 2 19.85 -3.78 -4.77
N SER A 3 21.02 -4.26 -5.19
CA SER A 3 21.50 -4.13 -6.58
C SER A 3 20.66 -4.92 -7.60
N PHE A 4 20.06 -6.05 -7.19
CA PHE A 4 19.17 -6.84 -8.04
C PHE A 4 17.83 -6.11 -8.23
N LEU A 5 17.26 -5.61 -7.13
CA LEU A 5 16.02 -4.83 -7.16
C LEU A 5 16.17 -3.56 -8.00
N TYR A 6 17.31 -2.86 -7.86
CA TYR A 6 17.65 -1.69 -8.67
C TYR A 6 17.73 -2.03 -10.17
N ASN A 7 18.41 -3.11 -10.52
CA ASN A 7 18.60 -3.51 -11.92
C ASN A 7 17.30 -4.02 -12.57
N VAL A 8 16.37 -4.58 -11.78
CA VAL A 8 15.09 -5.15 -12.26
C VAL A 8 13.97 -4.12 -12.30
N LEU A 9 13.78 -3.32 -11.24
CA LEU A 9 12.63 -2.41 -11.11
C LEU A 9 12.99 -0.94 -11.37
N PHE A 10 14.20 -0.50 -11.02
CA PHE A 10 14.55 0.93 -10.98
C PHE A 10 15.50 1.40 -12.09
N LYS A 11 16.03 0.49 -12.92
CA LYS A 11 17.01 0.81 -13.97
C LYS A 11 16.42 1.48 -15.21
N ARG A 12 15.13 1.24 -15.50
CA ARG A 12 14.43 1.84 -16.63
C ARG A 12 13.26 2.66 -16.11
N SER A 13 13.18 3.94 -16.49
CA SER A 13 12.11 4.85 -16.02
C SER A 13 10.70 4.32 -16.29
N SER A 14 10.51 3.57 -17.39
CA SER A 14 9.23 2.93 -17.71
C SER A 14 8.86 1.82 -16.71
N THR A 15 9.79 0.94 -16.34
CA THR A 15 9.56 -0.12 -15.33
C THR A 15 9.38 0.47 -13.93
N PHE A 16 10.07 1.57 -13.64
CA PHE A 16 9.93 2.32 -12.40
C PHE A 16 8.52 2.90 -12.23
N THR A 17 8.00 3.60 -13.24
CA THR A 17 6.64 4.17 -13.18
C THR A 17 5.58 3.09 -13.03
N VAL A 18 5.70 1.96 -13.76
CA VAL A 18 4.77 0.83 -13.62
C VAL A 18 4.81 0.26 -12.21
N THR A 19 6.00 0.10 -11.64
CA THR A 19 6.16 -0.39 -10.26
C THR A 19 5.49 0.53 -9.25
N ILE A 20 5.66 1.86 -9.41
CA ILE A 20 5.00 2.84 -8.54
C ILE A 20 3.48 2.75 -8.67
N LEU A 21 2.94 2.73 -9.88
CA LEU A 21 1.49 2.65 -10.10
C LEU A 21 0.91 1.39 -9.46
N VAL A 22 1.52 0.23 -9.69
CA VAL A 22 1.07 -1.04 -9.09
C VAL A 22 1.14 -0.98 -7.56
N SER A 23 2.25 -0.46 -7.01
CA SER A 23 2.37 -0.31 -5.55
C SER A 23 1.33 0.64 -4.98
N CYS A 24 0.99 1.72 -5.68
CA CYS A 24 -0.01 2.69 -5.26
C CYS A 24 -1.40 2.05 -5.19
N PHE A 25 -1.82 1.30 -6.22
CA PHE A 25 -3.11 0.59 -6.21
C PHE A 25 -3.22 -0.43 -5.08
N ILE A 26 -2.16 -1.22 -4.85
CA ILE A 26 -2.15 -2.21 -3.76
C ILE A 26 -2.16 -1.51 -2.40
N PHE A 27 -1.42 -0.41 -2.28
CA PHE A 27 -1.33 0.37 -1.05
C PHE A 27 -2.65 1.06 -0.71
N GLU A 28 -3.37 1.64 -1.68
CA GLU A 28 -4.70 2.20 -1.45
C GLU A 28 -5.65 1.15 -0.86
N ARG A 29 -5.72 -0.05 -1.45
CA ARG A 29 -6.61 -1.11 -0.96
C ARG A 29 -6.18 -1.68 0.38
N GLY A 30 -4.88 -1.84 0.59
CA GLY A 30 -4.34 -2.34 1.86
C GLY A 30 -4.51 -1.32 2.98
N LEU A 31 -4.19 -0.05 2.74
CA LEU A 31 -4.30 1.00 3.73
C LEU A 31 -5.73 1.30 4.10
N ASP A 32 -6.68 1.30 3.16
CA ASP A 32 -8.09 1.58 3.44
C ASP A 32 -8.63 0.56 4.46
N LEU A 33 -8.42 -0.73 4.19
CA LEU A 33 -8.79 -1.82 5.11
C LEU A 33 -8.08 -1.74 6.46
N VAL A 34 -6.78 -1.43 6.46
CA VAL A 34 -5.99 -1.32 7.69
C VAL A 34 -6.41 -0.09 8.49
N ALA A 35 -6.71 1.02 7.82
CA ALA A 35 -7.14 2.26 8.46
C ALA A 35 -8.51 2.09 9.09
N ASP A 36 -9.46 1.44 8.41
CA ASP A 36 -10.77 1.11 8.98
C ASP A 36 -10.61 0.20 10.21
N GLN A 37 -9.78 -0.85 10.12
CA GLN A 37 -9.52 -1.72 11.26
C GLN A 37 -8.89 -0.96 12.43
N ILE A 38 -7.88 -0.13 12.20
CA ILE A 38 -7.23 0.66 13.26
C ILE A 38 -8.24 1.65 13.85
N PHE A 39 -9.03 2.31 13.01
CA PHE A 39 -10.04 3.27 13.45
C PHE A 39 -11.10 2.61 14.31
N GLU A 40 -11.59 1.44 13.90
CA GLU A 40 -12.57 0.66 14.66
C GLU A 40 -11.97 0.15 15.97
N GLN A 41 -10.71 -0.30 15.98
CA GLN A 41 -9.98 -0.70 17.19
C GLN A 41 -9.76 0.47 18.17
N VAL A 42 -9.52 1.68 17.66
CA VAL A 42 -9.32 2.88 18.50
C VAL A 42 -10.65 3.41 19.02
N ASN A 43 -11.73 3.34 18.24
CA ASN A 43 -13.05 3.87 18.60
C ASN A 43 -14.07 2.77 18.99
N GLN A 44 -13.58 1.64 19.52
CA GLN A 44 -14.41 0.53 19.99
C GLN A 44 -15.52 1.04 20.91
N GLY A 45 -16.77 0.93 20.47
CA GLY A 45 -17.98 1.29 21.22
C GLY A 45 -18.63 2.64 20.89
N VAL A 46 -18.02 3.48 20.05
CA VAL A 46 -18.67 4.72 19.52
C VAL A 46 -19.21 4.50 18.11
N CYS A 47 -18.45 3.77 17.28
CA CYS A 47 -18.87 3.41 15.94
C CYS A 47 -19.90 2.28 16.03
N LEU A 48 -21.11 2.51 15.50
CA LEU A 48 -22.15 1.48 15.40
C LEU A 48 -21.65 0.36 14.50
N ASN A 49 -21.49 -0.83 15.09
CA ASN A 49 -21.21 -2.09 14.45
C ASN A 49 -22.06 -2.28 13.18
N THR A 50 -21.39 -2.43 12.03
CA THR A 50 -21.93 -3.27 10.95
C THR A 50 -21.47 -4.69 11.21
#